data_AF-A0A8S9Q7P4-F1
#
_entry.id   AF-A0A8S9Q7P4-F1
#
_cell.length_a   1.000
_cell.length_b   1.000
_cell.length_c   1.000
_cell.angle_alpha   90.00
_cell.angle_beta   90.00
_cell.angle_gamma   90.00
#
_symmetry.space_group_name_H-M   'P 1'
#
loop_
_entity.id
_entity.type
_entity.pdbx_description
1 polymer ?
#
loop_
_entity_poly.entity_id
_entity_poly.type
_entity_poly.pdbx_seq_one_letter_code
_entity_poly.pdbx_strand_id
1 'polypeptide(L)'
;MEQILRRYGYIAADHRQREESMASELKRLQLAIERVKGKELEGMSFSDLVSLESQLNDSLLRVKDQKTILLNQVERSRLQEKRTLEENQLLRKQIESMVGRGSSGPQVEPESSSSDENDKEDHHSDTSFAAGERETS
;
A
#
# COMPACT_ATOMS: atom_id res chain seq x y z
N MET A 1 -1.20 9.68 59.73
CA MET A 1 -1.65 10.66 58.71
C MET A 1 -0.50 11.16 57.85
N GLU A 2 0.56 11.76 58.42
CA GLU A 2 1.68 12.31 57.64
C GLU A 2 2.42 11.33 56.71
N GLN A 3 2.70 10.11 57.15
CA GLN A 3 3.42 9.12 56.33
C GLN A 3 2.64 8.76 55.06
N ILE A 4 1.32 8.72 55.15
CA ILE A 4 0.42 8.43 54.02
C ILE A 4 0.48 9.59 53.03
N LEU A 5 0.36 10.83 53.50
CA LEU A 5 0.45 12.03 52.65
C LEU A 5 1.81 12.13 51.94
N ARG A 6 2.91 11.81 52.63
CA ARG A 6 4.24 11.74 52.00
C ARG A 6 4.28 10.71 50.88
N ARG A 7 3.78 9.49 51.13
CA ARG A 7 3.74 8.42 50.13
C ARG A 7 2.91 8.80 48.90
N TYR A 8 1.74 9.41 49.09
CA TYR A 8 0.92 9.91 47.98
C TYR A 8 1.63 11.02 47.19
N GLY A 9 2.35 11.93 47.88
CA GLY A 9 3.17 12.95 47.22
C GLY A 9 4.26 12.36 46.33
N TYR A 10 4.98 11.33 46.79
CA TYR A 10 5.98 10.64 45.99
C TYR A 10 5.39 9.93 44.77
N ILE A 11 4.26 9.24 44.95
CA ILE A 11 3.57 8.55 43.85
C ILE A 11 3.09 9.56 42.80
N ALA A 12 2.47 10.66 43.23
CA ALA A 12 2.00 11.71 42.33
C ALA A 12 3.15 12.40 41.58
N ALA A 13 4.29 12.63 42.23
CA ALA A 13 5.48 13.19 41.58
C ALA A 13 6.08 12.24 40.55
N ASP A 14 6.17 10.94 40.86
CA ASP A 14 6.69 9.92 39.94
C ASP A 14 5.78 9.74 38.71
N HIS A 15 4.45 9.73 38.91
CA HIS A 15 3.50 9.71 37.81
C HIS A 15 3.65 10.94 36.89
N ARG A 16 3.74 12.13 37.48
CA ARG A 16 3.96 13.37 36.73
C ARG A 16 5.26 13.35 35.94
N GLN A 17 6.35 12.89 36.55
CA GLN A 17 7.65 12.76 35.89
C GLN A 17 7.58 11.81 34.67
N ARG A 18 6.85 10.70 34.80
CA ARG A 18 6.63 9.77 33.68
C ARG A 18 5.81 10.40 32.56
N GLU A 19 4.75 11.14 32.90
CA GLU A 19 3.94 11.88 31.91
C GLU A 19 4.78 12.91 31.16
N GLU A 20 5.60 13.70 31.86
CA GLU A 20 6.50 14.68 31.26
C GLU A 20 7.56 14.03 30.37
N SER A 21 8.11 12.88 30.78
CA SER A 21 9.05 12.11 29.98
C SER A 21 8.41 11.60 28.69
N MET A 22 7.21 11.02 28.76
CA MET A 22 6.49 10.55 27.57
C MET A 22 6.11 11.70 26.64
N ALA A 23 5.65 12.83 27.18
CA ALA A 23 5.30 14.00 26.39
C ALA A 23 6.53 14.58 25.66
N SER A 24 7.69 14.60 26.33
CA SER A 24 8.95 15.02 25.73
C SER A 24 9.38 14.08 24.60
N GLU A 25 9.24 12.77 24.78
CA GLU A 25 9.58 11.78 23.75
C GLU A 25 8.65 11.87 22.53
N LEU A 26 7.35 12.08 22.73
CA LEU A 26 6.41 12.32 21.64
C LEU A 26 6.80 13.54 20.80
N LYS A 27 7.17 14.65 21.46
CA LYS A 27 7.65 15.85 20.76
C LYS A 27 8.93 15.57 19.98
N ARG A 28 9.88 14.83 20.57
CA ARG A 28 11.13 14.44 19.92
C ARG A 28 10.88 13.60 18.67
N LEU A 29 9.98 12.61 18.76
CA LEU A 29 9.62 11.75 17.63
C LEU A 29 8.86 12.53 16.54
N GLN A 30 7.93 13.41 16.90
CA GLN A 30 7.23 14.26 15.95
C GLN A 30 8.20 15.16 15.19
N LEU A 31 9.16 15.79 15.89
CA LEU A 31 10.20 16.59 15.26
C LEU A 31 11.07 15.76 14.31
N ALA A 32 11.44 14.54 14.70
CA ALA A 32 12.19 13.64 13.83
C ALA A 32 11.40 13.27 12.55
N ILE A 33 10.09 13.05 12.66
CA ILE A 33 9.22 12.80 11.51
C ILE A 33 9.18 14.00 10.57
N GLU A 34 9.02 15.22 11.10
CA GLU A 34 9.00 16.42 10.25
C GLU A 34 10.34 16.65 9.56
N ARG A 35 11.47 16.35 10.22
CA ARG A 35 12.82 16.40 9.62
C ARG A 35 12.99 15.41 8.47
N VAL A 36 12.55 14.16 8.64
CA VAL A 36 12.58 13.15 7.57
C VAL A 36 11.69 13.58 6.38
N LYS A 37 10.65 14.38 6.60
CA LYS A 37 9.84 15.00 5.53
C LYS A 37 10.47 16.25 4.91
N GLY A 38 11.65 16.68 5.38
CA GLY A 38 12.34 17.89 4.90
C GLY A 38 11.86 19.20 5.53
N LYS A 39 11.19 19.15 6.69
CA LYS A 39 10.73 20.32 7.47
C LYS A 39 11.48 20.42 8.80
N GLU A 40 11.37 21.54 9.51
CA GLU A 40 11.98 21.70 10.85
C GLU A 40 13.50 21.38 10.88
N LEU A 41 14.18 21.72 9.78
CA LEU A 41 15.62 21.51 9.60
C LEU A 41 16.46 22.65 10.18
N GLU A 42 15.83 23.78 10.52
CA GLU A 42 16.50 24.91 11.14
C GLU A 42 17.13 24.50 12.49
N GLY A 43 18.35 24.97 12.74
CA GLY A 43 19.12 24.64 13.94
C GLY A 43 19.78 23.25 13.92
N MET A 44 19.62 22.44 12.86
CA MET A 44 20.45 21.25 12.67
C MET A 44 21.88 21.63 12.27
N SER A 45 22.87 20.89 12.75
CA SER A 45 24.24 21.08 12.29
C SER A 45 24.38 20.56 10.86
N PHE A 46 25.39 21.05 10.13
CA PHE A 46 25.68 20.55 8.78
C PHE A 46 25.95 19.04 8.78
N SER A 47 26.66 18.52 9.78
CA SER A 47 26.91 17.08 9.93
C SER A 47 25.62 16.27 10.10
N ASP A 48 24.66 16.80 10.87
CA ASP A 48 23.37 16.14 11.06
C ASP A 48 22.55 16.14 9.77
N LEU A 49 22.60 17.22 8.99
CA LEU A 49 21.93 17.31 7.69
C LEU A 49 22.51 16.31 6.69
N VAL A 50 23.84 16.20 6.60
CA VAL A 50 24.51 15.19 5.75
C VAL A 50 24.11 13.77 6.17
N SER A 51 24.06 13.52 7.48
CA SER A 51 23.66 12.21 8.00
C SER A 51 22.19 11.89 7.70
N LEU A 52 21.30 12.89 7.75
CA LEU A 52 19.89 12.75 7.40
C LEU A 52 19.72 12.50 5.90
N GLU A 53 20.43 13.24 5.05
CA GLU A 53 20.43 13.06 3.61
C GLU A 53 20.87 11.64 3.22
N SER A 54 21.97 11.14 3.80
CA SER A 54 22.44 9.78 3.55
C SER A 54 21.38 8.73 3.90
N GLN A 55 20.75 8.85 5.07
CA GLN A 55 19.69 7.93 5.50
C GLN A 55 18.45 7.96 4.58
N LEU A 56 18.07 9.15 4.12
CA LEU A 56 16.97 9.32 3.17
C LEU A 56 17.31 8.71 1.81
N ASN A 57 18.52 8.90 1.31
CA ASN A 57 18.97 8.29 0.05
C ASN A 57 19.02 6.75 0.13
N ASP A 58 19.58 6.21 1.21
CA ASP A 58 19.67 4.76 1.41
C ASP A 58 18.28 4.13 1.50
N SER A 59 17.38 4.74 2.29
CA SER A 59 16.00 4.24 2.41
C SER A 59 15.23 4.37 1.09
N LEU A 60 15.41 5.47 0.35
CA LEU A 60 14.81 5.65 -0.97
C LEU A 60 15.28 4.59 -1.97
N LEU A 61 16.57 4.24 -1.96
CA LEU A 61 17.11 3.19 -2.81
C LEU A 61 16.44 1.84 -2.50
N ARG A 62 16.34 1.46 -1.22
CA ARG A 62 15.68 0.22 -0.80
C ARG A 62 14.21 0.16 -1.23
N VAL A 63 13.50 1.27 -1.13
CA VAL A 63 12.10 1.37 -1.60
C VAL A 63 12.01 1.20 -3.12
N LYS A 64 12.92 1.80 -3.89
CA LYS A 64 12.97 1.63 -5.36
C LYS A 64 13.26 0.19 -5.76
N ASP A 65 14.19 -0.47 -5.08
CA ASP A 65 14.53 -1.88 -5.34
C ASP A 65 13.33 -2.78 -5.07
N GLN A 66 12.67 -2.61 -3.93
CA GLN A 66 11.47 -3.39 -3.59
C GLN A 66 10.33 -3.14 -4.58
N LYS A 67 10.10 -1.89 -4.99
CA LYS A 67 9.13 -1.55 -6.04
C LYS A 67 9.43 -2.30 -7.34
N THR A 68 10.69 -2.35 -7.75
CA THR A 68 11.11 -3.03 -8.98
C THR A 68 10.85 -4.53 -8.90
N ILE A 69 11.12 -5.16 -7.76
CA ILE A 69 10.82 -6.58 -7.52
C ILE A 69 9.31 -6.85 -7.66
N LEU A 70 8.49 -6.03 -7.00
CA LEU A 70 7.03 -6.20 -7.04
C LEU A 70 6.45 -6.00 -8.44
N LEU A 71 6.93 -5.01 -9.20
CA LEU A 71 6.51 -4.80 -10.59
C LEU A 71 6.83 -6.01 -11.47
N ASN A 72 8.04 -6.56 -11.34
CA ASN A 72 8.43 -7.77 -12.07
C ASN A 72 7.58 -9.00 -11.68
N GLN A 73 7.20 -9.13 -10.41
CA GLN A 73 6.30 -10.20 -9.96
C GLN A 73 4.91 -10.07 -10.58
N VAL A 74 4.35 -8.86 -10.61
CA VAL A 74 3.04 -8.58 -11.24
C VAL A 74 3.08 -8.93 -12.72
N GLU A 75 4.13 -8.51 -13.44
CA GLU A 75 4.27 -8.82 -14.87
C GLU A 75 4.36 -10.34 -15.12
N ARG A 76 5.17 -11.05 -14.35
CA ARG A 76 5.27 -12.52 -14.43
C ARG A 76 3.94 -13.21 -14.16
N SER A 77 3.20 -12.74 -13.14
CA SER A 77 1.88 -13.29 -12.79
C SER A 77 0.89 -13.13 -13.95
N ARG A 78 0.84 -11.95 -14.57
CA ARG A 78 -0.03 -11.67 -15.73
C ARG A 78 0.31 -12.55 -16.93
N LEU A 79 1.59 -12.75 -17.21
CA LEU A 79 2.02 -13.66 -18.29
C LEU A 79 1.63 -15.11 -18.02
N GLN A 80 1.76 -15.57 -16.77
CA GLN A 80 1.35 -16.91 -16.39
C GLN A 80 -0.16 -17.09 -16.49
N GLU A 81 -0.94 -16.14 -15.98
CA GLU A 81 -2.41 -16.12 -16.09
C GLU A 81 -2.86 -16.25 -17.55
N LYS A 82 -2.29 -15.44 -18.45
CA LYS A 82 -2.59 -15.51 -19.88
C LYS A 82 -2.33 -16.90 -20.46
N ARG A 83 -1.16 -17.49 -20.19
CA ARG A 83 -0.81 -18.84 -20.67
C ARG A 83 -1.77 -19.90 -20.14
N THR A 84 -2.08 -19.85 -18.86
CA THR A 84 -2.99 -20.81 -18.22
C THR A 84 -4.42 -20.67 -18.74
N LEU A 85 -4.88 -19.45 -19.05
CA LEU A 85 -6.17 -19.24 -19.70
C LEU A 85 -6.22 -19.85 -21.11
N GLU A 86 -5.18 -19.61 -21.91
CA GLU A 86 -5.07 -20.19 -23.26
C GLU A 86 -5.03 -21.73 -23.21
N GLU A 87 -4.23 -22.31 -22.32
CA GLU A 87 -4.16 -23.76 -22.11
C GLU A 87 -5.51 -24.34 -21.66
N ASN A 88 -6.17 -23.70 -20.69
CA ASN A 88 -7.50 -24.12 -20.24
C ASN A 88 -8.54 -24.07 -21.36
N GLN A 89 -8.51 -23.05 -22.22
CA GLN A 89 -9.40 -22.98 -23.37
C GLN A 89 -9.16 -24.13 -24.35
N LEU A 90 -7.90 -24.48 -24.62
CA LEU A 90 -7.55 -25.62 -25.48
C LEU A 90 -8.03 -26.95 -24.88
N LEU A 91 -7.78 -27.17 -23.58
CA LEU A 91 -8.23 -28.37 -22.88
C LEU A 91 -9.76 -28.51 -22.89
N ARG A 92 -10.50 -27.42 -22.70
CA ARG A 92 -11.97 -27.41 -22.79
C ARG A 92 -12.47 -27.82 -24.17
N LYS A 93 -11.87 -27.29 -25.24
CA LYS A 93 -12.18 -27.69 -26.62
C LYS A 93 -11.87 -29.17 -26.88
N GLN A 94 -10.76 -29.67 -26.32
CA GLN A 94 -10.41 -31.09 -26.44
C GLN A 94 -11.44 -31.98 -25.73
N ILE A 95 -11.85 -31.63 -24.51
CA ILE A 95 -12.90 -32.36 -23.77
C ILE A 95 -14.20 -32.37 -24.56
N GLU A 96 -14.65 -31.22 -25.07
CA GLU A 96 -15.87 -31.10 -25.88
C GLU A 96 -15.83 -32.03 -27.11
N SER A 97 -14.69 -32.08 -27.82
CA SER A 97 -14.51 -32.97 -28.98
C SER A 97 -14.54 -34.46 -28.64
N MET A 98 -14.10 -34.84 -27.43
CA MET A 98 -14.13 -36.23 -26.96
C MET A 98 -15.52 -36.62 -26.44
N VAL A 99 -16.20 -35.72 -25.74
CA VAL A 99 -17.55 -35.92 -25.20
C VAL A 99 -18.60 -35.94 -26.32
N GLY A 100 -18.44 -35.11 -27.36
CA GLY A 100 -19.28 -35.15 -28.57
C GLY A 100 -19.14 -36.44 -29.39
N ARG A 101 -18.07 -37.22 -29.17
CA ARG A 101 -17.90 -38.58 -29.72
C ARG A 101 -18.45 -39.68 -28.80
N GLY A 102 -18.75 -39.37 -27.54
CA GLY A 102 -19.23 -40.31 -26.51
C GLY A 102 -20.74 -40.35 -26.31
N SER A 103 -21.54 -39.50 -26.96
CA SER A 103 -23.00 -39.51 -26.82
C SER A 103 -23.66 -40.55 -27.74
N SER A 104 -23.70 -41.79 -27.27
CA SER A 104 -24.90 -42.60 -27.40
C SER A 104 -25.56 -42.67 -26.01
N GLY A 105 -26.19 -41.57 -25.60
CA GLY A 105 -26.91 -41.43 -24.32
C GLY A 105 -27.69 -40.10 -24.27
N PRO A 106 -28.91 -40.07 -23.68
CA PRO A 106 -29.97 -39.14 -24.08
C PRO A 106 -29.70 -37.68 -23.70
N GLN A 107 -30.00 -36.80 -24.67
CA GLN A 107 -30.04 -35.34 -24.57
C GLN A 107 -30.90 -34.87 -23.39
N VAL A 108 -30.32 -34.05 -22.52
CA VAL A 108 -31.04 -33.07 -21.71
C VAL A 108 -30.62 -31.70 -22.21
N GLU A 109 -31.56 -31.03 -22.88
CA GLU A 109 -31.44 -29.66 -23.38
C GLU A 109 -31.17 -28.70 -22.20
N PRO A 110 -30.13 -27.85 -22.25
CA PRO A 110 -30.02 -26.73 -21.32
C PRO A 110 -30.96 -25.62 -21.80
N GLU A 111 -31.91 -25.27 -20.94
CA GLU A 111 -32.87 -24.21 -21.18
C GLU A 111 -32.16 -22.87 -21.46
N SER A 112 -32.60 -22.22 -22.53
CA SER A 112 -32.15 -20.89 -22.96
C SER A 112 -32.24 -19.89 -21.80
N SER A 113 -31.10 -19.48 -21.25
CA SER A 113 -31.04 -18.28 -20.43
C SER A 113 -30.98 -17.08 -21.38
N SER A 114 -32.10 -16.37 -21.45
CA SER A 114 -32.32 -15.18 -22.23
C SER A 114 -31.27 -14.11 -21.94
N SER A 115 -30.71 -13.57 -23.02
CA SER A 115 -30.00 -12.30 -23.04
C SER A 115 -30.88 -11.21 -22.45
N ASP A 116 -30.40 -10.53 -21.41
CA ASP A 116 -30.79 -9.16 -21.12
C ASP A 116 -29.51 -8.31 -21.05
N GLU A 117 -29.33 -7.54 -22.12
CA GLU A 117 -28.40 -6.43 -22.18
C GLU A 117 -28.88 -5.33 -21.25
N ASN A 118 -28.05 -4.93 -20.29
CA ASN A 118 -27.85 -3.52 -19.92
C ASN A 118 -26.79 -3.42 -18.83
N ASP A 119 -25.58 -3.06 -19.23
CA ASP A 119 -24.68 -2.28 -18.39
C ASP A 119 -23.93 -1.29 -19.29
N LYS A 120 -24.52 -0.10 -19.45
CA LYS A 120 -23.80 1.11 -19.86
C LYS A 120 -23.64 1.98 -18.63
N GLU A 121 -22.50 1.83 -17.96
CA GLU A 121 -21.93 2.89 -17.13
C GLU A 121 -20.44 3.02 -17.47
N ASP A 122 -20.17 3.67 -18.60
CA ASP A 122 -18.85 4.22 -18.92
C ASP A 122 -18.58 5.41 -17.99
N HIS A 123 -17.91 5.18 -16.87
CA HIS A 123 -17.30 6.25 -16.08
C HIS A 123 -15.84 6.46 -16.53
N HIS A 124 -15.65 7.31 -17.54
CA HIS A 124 -14.37 7.97 -17.76
C HIS A 124 -14.20 9.07 -16.69
N SER A 125 -13.41 8.76 -15.65
CA SER A 125 -12.90 9.81 -14.76
C SER A 125 -11.62 10.37 -15.37
N ASP A 126 -11.77 11.46 -16.12
CA ASP A 126 -10.66 12.31 -16.53
C ASP A 126 -10.12 13.07 -15.31
N THR A 127 -9.13 12.50 -14.61
CA THR A 127 -8.28 13.27 -13.70
C THR A 127 -7.34 14.14 -14.54
N SER A 128 -7.81 15.32 -14.90
CA SER A 128 -6.99 16.41 -15.43
C SER A 128 -6.18 17.03 -14.29
N PHE A 129 -4.91 16.62 -14.19
CA PHE A 129 -3.93 17.28 -13.33
C PHE A 129 -3.39 18.51 -14.07
N ALA A 130 -4.06 19.65 -13.90
CA ALA A 130 -3.55 20.94 -14.37
C ALA A 130 -2.41 21.38 -13.44
N ALA A 131 -1.18 21.25 -13.93
CA ALA A 131 0.00 21.87 -13.34
C ALA A 131 -0.19 23.40 -13.35
N GLY A 132 -0.15 24.01 -12.17
CA GLY A 132 -0.09 25.45 -12.03
C GLY A 132 1.30 25.94 -12.42
N GLU A 133 1.41 26.50 -13.62
CA GLU A 133 2.49 27.43 -13.95
C GLU A 133 2.18 28.75 -13.23
N ARG A 134 2.88 29.00 -12.12
CA ARG A 134 3.13 30.36 -11.66
C ARG A 134 4.50 30.75 -12.18
N GLU A 135 4.51 31.37 -13.35
CA GLU A 135 5.65 32.18 -13.75
C GLU A 135 5.70 33.45 -12.91
N THR A 136 6.89 33.70 -12.40
CA THR A 136 7.34 34.89 -11.71
C THR A 136 7.65 36.00 -12.71
N SER A 137 7.12 37.21 -12.49
CA SER A 137 7.80 38.50 -12.68
C SER A 137 6.95 39.63 -12.10
#